data_AF-A0A929YMW0-F1
#
_entry.id   AF-A0A929YMW0-F1
#
_cell.length_a   1.000
_cell.length_b   1.000
_cell.length_c   1.000
_cell.angle_alpha   90.00
_cell.angle_beta   90.00
_cell.angle_gamma   90.00
#
_symmetry.space_group_name_H-M   'P 1'
#
loop_
_entity.id
_entity.type
_entity.pdbx_description
1 polymer ?
#
loop_
_entity_poly.entity_id
_entity_poly.type
_entity_poly.pdbx_seq_one_letter_code
_entity_poly.pdbx_strand_id
1 'polypeptide(L)'
;MDHEIKGQSWKAAFARINGKSIDFLICTNDMKPLIAIELDDSTHNQPDRKTRDDFVNSIMTNTNMPLLRFKTGEWNSEIIKHRITQALSQN
;
A
#
# COMPACT_ATOMS: atom_id res chain seq x y z
N MET A 1 14.76 22.23 11.84
CA MET A 1 14.87 21.01 12.67
C MET A 1 15.37 19.91 11.75
N ASP A 2 16.67 19.88 11.50
CA ASP A 2 17.28 18.89 10.62
C ASP A 2 17.77 17.75 11.51
N HIS A 3 16.88 16.79 11.77
CA HIS A 3 17.22 15.55 12.46
C HIS A 3 17.96 14.63 11.47
N GLU A 4 19.21 14.97 11.13
CA GLU A 4 20.10 14.06 10.41
C GLU A 4 20.76 13.09 11.40
N ILE A 5 20.39 11.81 11.32
CA ILE A 5 21.08 10.73 12.04
C ILE A 5 22.37 10.42 11.27
N LYS A 6 23.55 10.66 11.89
CA LYS A 6 24.85 10.37 11.30
C LYS A 6 24.89 8.93 10.74
N GLY A 7 25.10 8.80 9.43
CA GLY A 7 25.18 7.51 8.73
C GLY A 7 23.91 7.11 7.94
N GLN A 8 22.80 7.84 8.08
CA GLN A 8 21.60 7.64 7.26
C GLN A 8 21.45 8.77 6.22
N SER A 9 21.37 8.41 4.95
CA SER A 9 21.07 9.38 3.88
C SER A 9 19.57 9.50 3.72
N TRP A 10 18.98 10.60 4.21
CA TRP A 10 17.57 10.92 4.02
C TRP A 10 17.20 10.94 2.53
N LYS A 11 18.08 11.45 1.66
CA LYS A 11 17.88 11.44 0.21
C LYS A 11 17.75 10.02 -0.35
N ALA A 12 18.58 9.08 0.11
CA ALA A 12 18.51 7.69 -0.34
C ALA A 12 17.25 6.98 0.18
N ALA A 13 16.89 7.20 1.45
CA ALA A 13 15.65 6.66 2.02
C ALA A 13 14.41 7.23 1.32
N PHE A 14 14.38 8.54 1.08
CA PHE A 14 13.31 9.21 0.37
C PHE A 14 13.21 8.72 -1.07
N ALA A 15 14.31 8.55 -1.80
CA ALA A 15 14.31 8.01 -3.15
C ALA A 15 13.72 6.59 -3.23
N ARG A 16 13.86 5.77 -2.18
CA ARG A 16 13.23 4.44 -2.13
C ARG A 16 11.71 4.51 -2.02
N ILE A 17 11.15 5.56 -1.43
CA ILE A 17 9.71 5.75 -1.27
C ILE A 17 9.14 6.58 -2.42
N ASN A 18 9.91 7.55 -2.91
CA ASN A 18 9.53 8.47 -3.96
C ASN A 18 9.14 7.71 -5.24
N GLY A 19 8.01 8.09 -5.83
CA GLY A 19 7.42 7.40 -6.98
C GLY A 19 6.65 6.12 -6.64
N LYS A 20 6.45 5.79 -5.36
CA LYS A 20 5.52 4.73 -4.94
C LYS A 20 4.25 5.36 -4.39
N SER A 21 3.16 5.12 -5.09
CA SER A 21 1.81 5.49 -4.69
C SER A 21 0.95 4.24 -4.51
N ILE A 22 -0.09 4.42 -3.70
CA ILE A 22 -1.24 3.51 -3.57
C ILE A 22 -2.39 4.17 -4.33
N ASP A 23 -3.23 3.40 -5.00
CA ASP A 23 -4.32 3.94 -5.82
C ASP A 23 -5.41 4.58 -4.95
N PHE A 24 -5.82 3.92 -3.88
CA PHE A 24 -6.82 4.44 -2.96
C PHE A 24 -6.48 4.15 -1.49
N LEU A 25 -6.92 5.06 -0.62
CA LEU A 25 -6.78 4.94 0.81
C LEU A 25 -8.13 5.19 1.47
N ILE A 26 -8.53 4.27 2.35
CA ILE A 26 -9.66 4.48 3.25
C ILE A 26 -9.11 5.06 4.54
N CYS A 27 -9.68 6.18 4.95
CA CYS A 27 -9.28 6.89 6.17
C CYS A 27 -10.48 7.14 7.07
N THR A 28 -10.20 7.37 8.35
CA THR A 28 -11.13 8.04 9.26
C THR A 28 -11.27 9.52 8.89
N ASN A 29 -12.23 10.21 9.53
CA ASN A 29 -12.47 11.64 9.29
C ASN A 29 -11.28 12.54 9.66
N ASP A 30 -10.40 12.11 10.56
CA ASP A 30 -9.15 12.77 10.91
C ASP A 30 -7.96 12.36 10.02
N MET A 31 -8.25 11.76 8.86
CA MET A 31 -7.26 11.35 7.84
C MET A 31 -6.29 10.26 8.31
N LYS A 32 -6.60 9.54 9.38
CA LYS A 32 -5.82 8.37 9.79
C LYS A 32 -6.06 7.22 8.81
N PRO A 33 -5.00 6.66 8.19
CA PRO A 33 -5.13 5.52 7.27
C PRO A 33 -5.70 4.29 7.98
N LEU A 34 -6.66 3.63 7.33
CA LEU A 34 -7.25 2.36 7.79
C LEU A 34 -6.94 1.20 6.86
N ILE A 35 -7.12 1.40 5.54
CA ILE A 35 -6.93 0.35 4.53
C ILE A 35 -6.33 0.99 3.26
N ALA A 36 -5.28 0.38 2.74
CA ALA A 36 -4.73 0.66 1.42
C ALA A 36 -5.36 -0.24 0.35
N ILE A 37 -5.61 0.30 -0.84
CA ILE A 37 -6.17 -0.45 -1.97
C ILE A 37 -5.32 -0.21 -3.22
N GLU A 38 -4.92 -1.31 -3.88
CA GLU A 38 -4.29 -1.28 -5.21
C GLU A 38 -5.13 -2.04 -6.24
N LEU A 39 -5.13 -1.51 -7.46
CA LEU A 39 -5.74 -2.14 -8.63
C LEU A 39 -4.65 -2.78 -9.50
N ASP A 40 -4.65 -4.10 -9.54
CA ASP A 40 -3.65 -4.87 -10.30
C ASP A 40 -4.17 -5.15 -11.72
N ASP A 41 -3.43 -4.73 -12.74
CA ASP A 41 -3.67 -5.17 -14.13
C ASP A 41 -2.89 -6.46 -14.45
N SER A 42 -3.32 -7.17 -15.50
CA SER A 42 -2.69 -8.37 -16.05
C SER A 42 -1.22 -8.17 -16.49
N THR A 43 -0.75 -6.93 -16.60
CA THR A 43 0.62 -6.56 -16.99
C THR A 43 1.68 -6.73 -15.89
N HIS A 44 1.32 -7.29 -14.73
CA HIS A 44 2.16 -7.38 -13.53
C HIS A 44 3.34 -8.39 -13.53
N ASN A 45 3.67 -9.04 -14.66
CA ASN A 45 4.75 -10.05 -14.70
C ASN A 45 6.17 -9.49 -14.91
N GLN A 46 6.36 -8.18 -14.93
CA GLN A 46 7.70 -7.60 -15.07
C GLN A 46 8.49 -7.65 -13.75
N PRO A 47 9.80 -7.98 -13.76
CA PRO A 47 10.63 -8.10 -12.55
C PRO A 47 10.63 -6.85 -11.67
N ASP A 48 10.58 -5.66 -12.28
CA ASP A 48 10.56 -4.38 -11.57
C ASP A 48 9.26 -4.17 -10.79
N ARG A 49 8.14 -4.72 -11.27
CA ARG A 49 6.85 -4.68 -10.58
C ARG A 49 6.85 -5.59 -9.35
N LYS A 50 7.45 -6.77 -9.45
CA LYS A 50 7.63 -7.67 -8.30
C LYS A 50 8.46 -7.03 -7.20
N THR A 51 9.57 -6.38 -7.55
CA THR A 51 10.42 -5.66 -6.58
C THR A 51 9.66 -4.51 -5.91
N ARG A 52 8.82 -3.79 -6.68
CA ARG A 52 7.94 -2.74 -6.14
C ARG A 52 6.91 -3.32 -5.17
N ASP A 53 6.25 -4.41 -5.57
CA ASP A 53 5.20 -5.06 -4.78
C ASP A 53 5.75 -5.63 -3.47
N ASP A 54 6.91 -6.29 -3.51
CA ASP A 54 7.59 -6.80 -2.31
C ASP A 54 7.93 -5.67 -1.33
N PHE A 55 8.40 -4.53 -1.84
CA PHE A 55 8.67 -3.36 -1.01
C PHE A 55 7.40 -2.79 -0.37
N VAL A 56 6.33 -2.59 -1.14
CA VAL A 56 5.05 -2.09 -0.62
C VAL A 56 4.49 -3.07 0.42
N ASN A 57 4.46 -4.36 0.11
CA ASN A 57 4.01 -5.40 1.05
C ASN A 57 4.81 -5.38 2.35
N SER A 58 6.14 -5.22 2.28
CA SER A 58 6.97 -5.13 3.49
C SER A 58 6.61 -3.93 4.37
N ILE A 59 6.29 -2.77 3.77
CA ILE A 59 5.87 -1.59 4.52
C ILE A 59 4.53 -1.87 5.20
N MET A 60 3.55 -2.40 4.47
CA MET A 60 2.21 -2.69 4.98
C MET A 60 2.23 -3.65 6.16
N THR A 61 3.00 -4.73 6.05
CA THR A 61 3.19 -5.70 7.13
C THR A 61 3.84 -5.05 8.35
N ASN A 62 4.87 -4.23 8.15
CA ASN A 62 5.57 -3.56 9.25
C ASN A 62 4.70 -2.50 9.95
N THR A 63 3.76 -1.88 9.24
CA THR A 63 2.83 -0.89 9.80
C THR A 63 1.52 -1.50 10.29
N ASN A 64 1.34 -2.83 10.15
CA ASN A 64 0.10 -3.54 10.41
C ASN A 64 -1.10 -2.92 9.69
N MET A 65 -0.86 -2.40 8.47
CA MET A 65 -1.88 -1.75 7.65
C MET A 65 -2.41 -2.75 6.60
N PRO A 66 -3.72 -3.03 6.59
CA PRO A 66 -4.32 -3.89 5.57
C PRO A 66 -4.11 -3.32 4.17
N LEU A 67 -3.65 -4.17 3.25
CA LEU A 67 -3.56 -3.89 1.83
C LEU A 67 -4.49 -4.83 1.06
N LEU A 68 -5.51 -4.27 0.42
CA LEU A 68 -6.42 -5.00 -0.46
C LEU A 68 -6.01 -4.79 -1.91
N ARG A 69 -5.71 -5.89 -2.62
CA ARG A 69 -5.46 -5.87 -4.06
C ARG A 69 -6.66 -6.39 -4.84
N PHE A 70 -7.04 -5.67 -5.89
CA PHE A 70 -8.14 -6.04 -6.79
C PHE A 70 -7.63 -6.18 -8.21
N LYS A 71 -7.66 -7.41 -8.74
CA LYS A 71 -7.28 -7.66 -10.13
C LYS A 71 -8.39 -7.27 -11.09
N THR A 72 -8.03 -6.68 -12.22
CA THR A 72 -8.99 -6.32 -13.28
C THR A 72 -9.93 -7.48 -13.60
N GLY A 73 -11.24 -7.24 -13.46
CA GLY A 73 -12.30 -8.21 -13.78
C GLY A 73 -12.70 -9.17 -12.65
N GLU A 74 -12.00 -9.18 -11.51
CA GLU A 74 -12.28 -10.10 -10.39
C GLU A 74 -13.15 -9.48 -9.28
N TRP A 75 -13.74 -8.31 -9.51
CA TRP A 75 -14.45 -7.57 -8.48
C TRP A 75 -15.74 -6.93 -8.98
N ASN A 76 -16.68 -6.82 -8.04
CA ASN A 76 -17.92 -6.06 -8.16
C ASN A 76 -18.20 -5.39 -6.80
N SER A 77 -19.30 -4.63 -6.71
CA SER A 77 -19.65 -3.89 -5.50
C SER A 77 -19.82 -4.80 -4.27
N GLU A 78 -20.32 -6.03 -4.43
CA GLU A 78 -20.54 -6.97 -3.34
C GLU A 78 -19.20 -7.50 -2.80
N ILE A 79 -18.31 -7.93 -3.70
CA ILE A 79 -16.96 -8.42 -3.34
C ILE A 79 -16.15 -7.31 -2.66
N ILE A 80 -16.23 -6.08 -3.18
CA ILE A 80 -15.54 -4.92 -2.60
C ILE A 80 -16.03 -4.67 -1.17
N LYS A 81 -17.35 -4.58 -0.95
CA LYS A 81 -17.94 -4.36 0.37
C LYS A 81 -17.54 -5.46 1.35
N HIS A 82 -17.63 -6.72 0.91
CA HIS A 82 -17.28 -7.86 1.75
C HIS A 82 -15.82 -7.81 2.20
N ARG A 83 -14.88 -7.62 1.26
CA ARG A 83 -13.44 -7.58 1.57
C ARG A 83 -13.06 -6.38 2.45
N ILE A 84 -13.65 -5.21 2.20
CA ILE A 84 -13.42 -4.03 3.05
C ILE A 84 -13.95 -4.28 4.46
N THR A 85 -15.15 -4.84 4.60
CA THR A 85 -15.76 -5.13 5.92
C THR A 85 -14.92 -6.14 6.70
N GLN A 86 -14.43 -7.19 6.04
CA GLN A 86 -13.54 -8.16 6.65
C GLN A 86 -12.22 -7.52 7.12
N ALA A 87 -11.59 -6.70 6.28
CA ALA A 87 -10.36 -6.00 6.64
C ALA A 87 -10.54 -5.04 7.83
N LEU A 88 -11.69 -4.35 7.92
CA LEU A 88 -12.01 -3.49 9.06
C LEU A 88 -12.30 -4.27 10.35
N SER A 89 -12.74 -5.53 10.25
CA SER A 89 -13.08 -6.36 11.41
C SER A 89 -11.87 -7.08 12.03
N GLN A 90 -10.74 -7.12 11.32
CA GLN A 90 -9.50 -7.77 11.75
C GLN A 90 -8.46 -6.81 12.34
N ASN A 91 -8.81 -5.51 12.44
CA ASN A 91 -7.97 -4.44 12.96
C ASN A 91 -8.50 -3.88 14.28
#